data_AF-J9Q4J5-F1
#
_entry.id   AF-J9Q4J5-F1
#
_cell.length_a   1.000
_cell.length_b   1.000
_cell.length_c   1.000
_cell.angle_alpha   90.00
_cell.angle_beta   90.00
_cell.angle_gamma   90.00
#
_symmetry.space_group_name_H-M   'P 1'
#
loop_
_entity.id
_entity.type
_entity.pdbx_description
1 polymer ?
#
loop_
_entity_poly.entity_id
_entity_poly.type
_entity_poly.pdbx_seq_one_letter_code
_entity_poly.pdbx_strand_id
1 'polypeptide(L)'
;MEDMEDIMRMDKEKLAAPIKTIEEKWKLLPAFLKVKGLVKQHIDSFNYFINVEIRSIMKANDKILSDADPNFYMKYLNIYVGMPDVEEGFNITKPISPHEIMTCHI
;
A
#
# COMPACT_ATOMS: atom_id res chain seq x y z
N MET A 1 25.00 -22.08 -11.48
CA MET A 1 24.02 -20.99 -11.56
C MET A 1 22.86 -21.61 -12.33
N GLU A 2 21.96 -22.28 -11.61
CA GLU A 2 20.82 -22.97 -12.23
C GLU A 2 19.72 -21.93 -12.48
N ASP A 3 19.20 -21.95 -13.70
CA ASP A 3 18.42 -20.87 -14.28
C ASP A 3 17.03 -20.73 -13.66
N MET A 4 16.63 -19.46 -13.50
CA MET A 4 15.47 -18.94 -12.77
C MET A 4 14.10 -19.45 -13.29
N GLU A 5 14.06 -20.08 -14.45
CA GLU A 5 12.85 -20.56 -15.12
C GLU A 5 12.47 -22.01 -14.76
N ASP A 6 13.40 -22.83 -14.29
CA ASP A 6 13.13 -24.24 -13.98
C ASP A 6 12.39 -24.42 -12.64
N ILE A 7 12.53 -23.48 -11.70
CA ILE A 7 11.78 -23.49 -10.43
C ILE A 7 10.32 -23.08 -10.64
N MET A 8 10.02 -22.27 -11.67
CA MET A 8 8.66 -21.83 -11.98
C MET A 8 7.82 -22.90 -12.72
N ARG A 9 8.46 -23.98 -13.20
CA ARG A 9 7.81 -25.13 -13.84
C ARG A 9 7.46 -26.27 -12.89
N MET A 10 7.65 -26.11 -11.57
CA MET A 10 7.20 -27.10 -10.60
C MET A 10 5.71 -26.91 -10.28
N ASP A 11 4.90 -27.90 -10.66
CA ASP A 11 3.45 -27.95 -10.41
C ASP A 11 3.11 -27.60 -8.95
N LYS A 12 2.14 -26.70 -8.75
CA LYS A 12 1.60 -26.31 -7.43
C LYS A 12 1.23 -27.51 -6.55
N GLU A 13 0.85 -28.62 -7.18
CA GLU A 13 0.47 -29.87 -6.52
C GLU A 13 1.65 -30.57 -5.84
N LYS A 14 2.87 -30.49 -6.41
CA LYS A 14 4.10 -31.04 -5.80
C LYS A 14 4.59 -30.20 -4.62
N LEU A 15 4.31 -28.89 -4.62
CA LEU A 15 4.65 -27.98 -3.53
C LEU A 15 3.71 -28.10 -2.32
N ALA A 16 2.50 -28.64 -2.51
CA ALA A 16 1.52 -28.87 -1.46
C ALA A 16 1.61 -30.28 -0.82
N ALA A 17 2.46 -31.16 -1.35
CA ALA A 17 2.67 -32.50 -0.80
C ALA A 17 3.33 -32.43 0.59
N PRO A 18 2.97 -33.32 1.53
CA PRO A 18 3.54 -33.33 2.87
C PRO A 18 5.03 -33.67 2.85
N ILE A 19 5.84 -32.76 3.39
CA ILE A 19 7.31 -32.89 3.47
C ILE A 19 7.65 -33.87 4.60
N LYS A 20 8.43 -34.91 4.29
CA LYS A 20 8.73 -36.01 5.21
C LYS A 20 9.95 -35.78 6.11
N THR A 21 10.86 -34.86 5.74
CA THR A 21 12.16 -34.64 6.40
C THR A 21 12.35 -33.20 6.86
N ILE A 22 12.90 -33.01 8.07
CA ILE A 22 13.06 -31.71 8.74
C ILE A 22 13.96 -30.75 7.93
N GLU A 23 14.96 -31.29 7.24
CA GLU A 23 15.93 -30.52 6.44
C GLU A 23 15.29 -29.77 5.26
N GLU A 24 14.19 -30.30 4.71
CA GLU A 24 13.49 -29.69 3.57
C GLU A 24 12.56 -28.55 3.99
N LYS A 25 12.22 -28.45 5.28
CA LYS A 25 11.34 -27.39 5.81
C LYS A 25 11.93 -25.99 5.60
N TRP A 26 13.26 -25.87 5.55
CA TRP A 26 13.94 -24.60 5.25
C TRP A 26 13.67 -24.07 3.84
N LYS A 27 13.38 -24.96 2.87
CA LYS A 27 13.04 -24.56 1.49
C LYS A 27 11.67 -23.87 1.39
N LEU A 28 10.80 -24.04 2.40
CA LEU A 28 9.52 -23.34 2.48
C LEU A 28 9.66 -21.85 2.80
N LEU A 29 10.69 -21.45 3.54
CA LEU A 29 10.89 -20.06 3.94
C LEU A 29 11.09 -19.12 2.74
N PRO A 30 11.99 -19.40 1.77
CA PRO A 30 12.12 -18.57 0.58
C PRO A 30 10.86 -18.62 -0.31
N ALA A 31 10.14 -19.75 -0.35
CA ALA A 31 8.86 -19.83 -1.06
C ALA A 31 7.78 -18.96 -0.39
N PHE A 32 7.71 -18.96 0.94
CA PHE A 32 6.80 -18.13 1.73
C PHE A 32 7.12 -16.64 1.61
N LEU A 33 8.41 -16.27 1.68
CA LEU A 33 8.87 -14.89 1.49
C LEU A 33 8.60 -14.38 0.07
N LYS A 34 8.66 -15.24 -0.96
CA LYS A 34 8.28 -14.86 -2.34
C LYS A 34 6.79 -14.56 -2.48
N VAL A 35 5.92 -15.33 -1.82
CA VAL A 35 4.46 -15.18 -1.97
C VAL A 35 3.90 -14.09 -1.05
N LYS A 36 4.33 -14.07 0.21
CA LYS A 36 3.79 -13.15 1.21
C LYS A 36 4.68 -11.95 1.49
N GLY A 37 5.97 -11.94 1.17
CA GLY A 37 6.86 -10.81 1.46
C GLY A 37 7.05 -10.53 2.96
N LEU A 38 8.20 -10.00 3.35
CA LEU A 38 8.48 -9.68 4.77
C LEU A 38 7.70 -8.45 5.26
N VAL A 39 7.43 -7.48 4.35
CA VAL A 39 6.86 -6.16 4.70
C VAL A 39 5.42 -5.99 4.18
N LYS A 40 4.84 -7.04 3.61
CA LYS A 40 3.54 -6.95 2.93
C LYS A 40 2.40 -6.57 3.87
N GLN A 41 2.46 -6.96 5.15
CA GLN A 41 1.45 -6.58 6.14
C GLN A 41 1.28 -5.06 6.24
N HIS A 42 2.38 -4.30 6.26
CA HIS A 42 2.32 -2.84 6.36
C HIS A 42 1.75 -2.23 5.08
N ILE A 43 2.17 -2.74 3.92
CA ILE A 43 1.68 -2.26 2.61
C ILE A 43 0.19 -2.57 2.45
N ASP A 44 -0.24 -3.78 2.79
CA ASP A 44 -1.64 -4.20 2.70
C ASP A 44 -2.53 -3.39 3.66
N SER A 45 -2.06 -3.13 4.89
CA SER A 45 -2.77 -2.26 5.84
C SER A 45 -2.92 -0.83 5.31
N PHE A 46 -1.86 -0.27 4.71
CA PHE A 46 -1.89 1.08 4.14
C PHE A 46 -2.81 1.16 2.92
N ASN A 47 -2.78 0.14 2.05
CA ASN A 47 -3.69 0.03 0.91
C ASN A 47 -5.15 -0.07 1.35
N TYR A 48 -5.44 -0.82 2.41
CA TYR A 48 -6.80 -0.90 2.97
C TYR A 48 -7.27 0.45 3.52
N PHE A 49 -6.38 1.13 4.27
CA PHE A 49 -6.66 2.46 4.82
C PHE A 49 -7.01 3.48 3.72
N ILE A 50 -6.19 3.56 2.66
CA ILE A 50 -6.40 4.49 1.53
C ILE A 50 -7.70 4.18 0.77
N ASN A 51 -8.00 2.91 0.53
CA ASN A 51 -9.12 2.55 -0.34
C ASN A 51 -10.47 2.56 0.39
N VAL A 52 -10.49 2.15 1.66
CA VAL A 52 -11.73 1.87 2.41
C VAL A 52 -11.89 2.81 3.59
N GLU A 53 -10.95 2.83 4.51
CA GLU A 53 -11.15 3.49 5.81
C GLU A 53 -11.26 5.00 5.68
N ILE A 54 -10.47 5.64 4.81
CA ILE A 54 -10.55 7.09 4.59
C ILE A 54 -11.93 7.54 4.10
N ARG A 55 -12.59 6.72 3.25
CA ARG A 55 -13.94 6.99 2.77
C ARG A 55 -14.96 6.80 3.89
N SER A 56 -14.72 5.84 4.79
CA SER A 56 -15.57 5.62 5.96
C SER A 56 -15.50 6.80 6.93
N ILE A 57 -14.31 7.32 7.20
CA ILE A 57 -14.08 8.48 8.06
C ILE A 57 -14.77 9.73 7.49
N MET A 58 -14.65 9.94 6.17
CA MET A 58 -15.33 11.03 5.48
C MET A 58 -16.85 10.91 5.58
N LYS A 59 -17.43 9.72 5.38
CA LYS A 59 -18.88 9.50 5.53
C LYS A 59 -19.38 9.74 6.95
N ALA A 60 -18.58 9.42 7.96
CA ALA A 60 -18.92 9.73 9.35
C ALA A 60 -18.96 11.24 9.63
N ASN A 61 -18.17 12.03 8.89
CA ASN A 61 -18.06 13.48 9.02
C ASN A 61 -18.57 14.21 7.76
N ASP A 62 -19.67 13.74 7.17
CA ASP A 62 -20.17 14.16 5.85
C ASP A 62 -20.48 15.67 5.75
N LYS A 63 -20.86 16.32 6.86
CA LYS A 63 -21.35 17.70 6.86
C LYS A 63 -20.70 18.56 7.93
N ILE A 64 -20.36 19.79 7.56
CA ILE A 64 -19.97 20.87 8.46
C ILE A 64 -21.09 21.91 8.42
N LEU A 65 -21.62 22.27 9.58
CA LEU A 65 -22.63 23.30 9.76
C LEU A 65 -21.97 24.59 10.24
N SER A 66 -22.43 25.74 9.74
CA SER A 66 -22.02 27.04 10.26
C SER A 66 -22.81 27.39 11.51
N ASP A 67 -22.12 27.87 12.55
CA ASP A 67 -22.78 28.38 13.76
C ASP A 67 -23.44 29.76 13.52
N ALA A 68 -22.97 30.51 12.51
CA ALA A 68 -23.41 31.89 12.25
C ALA A 68 -24.63 31.98 11.31
N ASP A 69 -24.76 31.05 10.34
CA ASP A 69 -25.87 31.03 9.39
C ASP A 69 -26.39 29.58 9.21
N PRO A 70 -27.63 29.28 9.66
CA PRO A 70 -28.24 27.95 9.55
C PRO A 70 -28.42 27.45 8.11
N ASN A 71 -28.42 28.35 7.10
CA ASN A 71 -28.62 27.98 5.71
C ASN A 71 -27.32 27.59 4.99
N PHE A 72 -26.16 27.83 5.61
CA PHE A 72 -24.87 27.50 5.02
C PHE A 72 -24.30 26.21 5.63
N TYR A 73 -24.09 25.21 4.78
CA TYR A 73 -23.41 23.98 5.14
C TYR A 73 -22.46 23.53 4.04
N MET A 74 -21.36 22.90 4.44
CA MET A 74 -20.42 22.25 3.53
C MET A 74 -20.61 20.74 3.64
N LYS A 75 -20.76 20.05 2.51
CA LYS A 75 -20.85 18.60 2.45
C LYS A 75 -19.68 18.02 1.67
N TYR A 76 -19.01 17.03 2.25
CA TYR A 76 -17.99 16.28 1.54
C TYR A 76 -18.67 15.28 0.59
N LEU A 77 -18.37 15.33 -0.70
CA LEU A 77 -18.94 14.39 -1.68
C LEU A 77 -18.06 13.17 -1.90
N ASN A 78 -16.76 13.38 -2.05
CA ASN A 78 -15.80 12.30 -2.20
C ASN A 78 -14.38 12.73 -1.82
N ILE A 79 -13.54 11.73 -1.54
CA ILE A 79 -12.11 11.89 -1.26
C ILE A 79 -11.28 10.99 -2.19
N TYR A 80 -10.12 11.51 -2.59
CA TYR A 80 -9.16 10.83 -3.44
C TYR A 80 -7.74 11.13 -2.93
N VAL A 81 -6.86 10.16 -3.03
CA VAL A 81 -5.42 10.32 -2.76
C VAL A 81 -4.73 10.46 -4.11
N GLY A 82 -4.04 11.59 -4.30
CA GLY A 82 -3.28 11.90 -5.52
C GLY A 82 -1.89 11.24 -5.54
N MET A 83 -1.11 11.60 -6.56
CA MET A 83 0.31 11.26 -6.60
C MET A 83 1.12 12.19 -5.68
N PRO A 84 2.31 11.76 -5.21
CA PRO A 84 3.15 12.61 -4.38
C PRO A 84 3.76 13.74 -5.20
N ASP A 85 3.36 14.97 -4.88
CA ASP A 85 3.84 16.21 -5.51
C ASP A 85 4.32 17.21 -4.44
N VAL A 86 5.34 18.01 -4.75
CA VAL A 86 5.80 19.14 -3.91
C VAL A 86 5.55 20.46 -4.64
N GLU A 87 5.12 21.46 -3.87
CA GLU A 87 4.98 22.85 -4.32
C GLU A 87 6.27 23.62 -4.01
N GLU A 88 6.98 24.06 -5.05
CA GLU A 88 8.24 24.83 -4.93
C GLU A 88 8.01 26.36 -4.99
N GLY A 89 6.75 26.81 -4.91
CA GLY A 89 6.33 28.20 -5.04
C GLY A 89 5.78 28.55 -6.44
N PHE A 90 5.10 29.70 -6.54
CA PHE A 90 4.47 30.21 -7.76
C PHE A 90 3.48 29.23 -8.43
N ASN A 91 2.76 28.41 -7.66
CA ASN A 91 1.86 27.36 -8.16
C ASN A 91 2.54 26.34 -9.10
N ILE A 92 3.86 26.16 -8.99
CA ILE A 92 4.60 25.14 -9.75
C ILE A 92 4.68 23.88 -8.90
N THR A 93 4.03 22.81 -9.36
CA THR A 93 4.08 21.48 -8.74
C THR A 93 4.96 20.54 -9.54
N LYS A 94 5.75 19.72 -8.84
CA LYS A 94 6.60 18.69 -9.45
C LYS A 94 6.39 17.35 -8.75
N PRO A 95 6.36 16.24 -9.52
CA PRO A 95 6.39 14.91 -8.92
C PRO A 95 7.76 14.67 -8.30
N ILE A 96 7.77 14.02 -7.14
CA ILE A 96 8.99 13.80 -6.36
C ILE A 96 9.28 12.31 -6.20
N SER A 97 10.56 11.97 -6.19
CA SER A 97 11.03 10.66 -5.80
C SER A 97 11.30 10.58 -4.28
N PRO A 98 11.26 9.39 -3.67
CA PRO A 98 11.57 9.22 -2.25
C PRO A 98 12.98 9.71 -1.87
N HIS A 99 13.93 9.61 -2.78
CA HIS A 99 15.31 10.05 -2.55
C HIS A 99 15.41 11.59 -2.46
N GLU A 100 14.67 12.30 -3.31
CA GLU A 100 14.66 13.76 -3.32
C GLU A 100 14.08 14.32 -2.02
N ILE A 101 12.98 13.76 -1.50
CA ILE A 101 12.39 14.16 -0.21
C ILE A 101 13.42 14.06 0.92
N MET A 102 14.21 13.00 0.95
CA MET A 102 15.24 12.80 1.99
C MET A 102 16.36 13.84 1.91
N THR A 103 16.67 14.33 0.70
CA THR A 103 17.81 15.23 0.47
C THR A 103 17.45 16.70 0.65
N CYS A 104 16.21 17.12 0.35
CA CYS A 104 15.79 18.52 0.44
C CYS A 104 15.71 19.09 1.88
N HIS A 105 15.79 18.24 2.92
CA HIS A 105 15.66 18.64 4.33
C HIS A 105 16.98 18.57 5.12
N ILE A 106 18.13 18.47 4.43
CA ILE A 106 19.49 18.48 4.99
C ILE A 106 20.16 19.79 4.58
#